data_AF-A0A7S1TSY8-F1
#
_entry.id   AF-A0A7S1TSY8-F1
#
_cell.length_a   1.000
_cell.length_b   1.000
_cell.length_c   1.000
_cell.angle_alpha   90.00
_cell.angle_beta   90.00
_cell.angle_gamma   90.00
#
_symmetry.space_group_name_H-M   'P 1'
#
loop_
_entity.id
_entity.type
_entity.pdbx_description
1 polymer ?
#
loop_
_entity_poly.entity_id
_entity_poly.type
_entity_poly.pdbx_seq_one_letter_code
_entity_poly.pdbx_strand_id
1 'polypeptide(L)'
;DRRRFLGSEATEADAYMNSPVRCGFKTTVGGVSYAAETVHLSAPYIYARVAEAMELEPGMSFLNVGAGIGYFSSIIAHILGKTSAVHGIEIRADLCEAAQALADEFSATTPAARMTFVAGNAFHLNLGTNMLYDRIYVGGGVPNHTAQFFKRLVRPGGILMGPFSDELRKWVVPKPGEPEPRETR
;
A
#
# COMPACT_ATOMS: atom_id res chain seq x y z
N ASP A 1 -14.20 -5.97 3.94
CA ASP A 1 -14.60 -5.58 5.31
C ASP A 1 -13.38 -5.09 6.08
N ARG A 2 -13.39 -3.84 6.57
CA ARG A 2 -12.26 -3.24 7.31
C ARG A 2 -12.05 -3.86 8.70
N ARG A 3 -13.08 -4.50 9.29
CA ARG A 3 -12.99 -5.19 10.60
C ARG A 3 -11.87 -6.23 10.65
N ARG A 4 -11.64 -6.94 9.53
CA ARG A 4 -10.58 -7.96 9.40
C ARG A 4 -9.17 -7.42 9.66
N PHE A 5 -8.99 -6.10 9.60
CA PHE A 5 -7.73 -5.41 9.79
C PHE A 5 -7.67 -4.65 11.13
N LEU A 6 -8.76 -4.58 11.89
CA LEU A 6 -8.80 -3.86 13.17
C LEU A 6 -8.72 -4.79 14.40
N GLY A 7 -8.76 -6.11 14.16
CA GLY A 7 -8.71 -7.13 15.19
C GLY A 7 -10.10 -7.53 15.71
N SER A 8 -10.14 -8.58 16.54
CA SER A 8 -11.39 -9.20 17.01
C SER A 8 -12.29 -8.31 17.87
N GLU A 9 -11.73 -7.30 18.52
CA GLU A 9 -12.46 -6.41 19.45
C GLU A 9 -13.10 -5.20 18.74
N ALA A 10 -12.82 -4.99 17.45
CA ALA A 10 -13.31 -3.83 16.73
C ALA A 10 -14.82 -3.96 16.40
N THR A 11 -15.60 -2.95 16.78
CA THR A 11 -17.02 -2.90 16.41
C THR A 11 -17.19 -2.53 14.94
N GLU A 12 -18.40 -2.71 14.41
CA GLU A 12 -18.73 -2.22 13.06
C GLU A 12 -18.61 -0.69 12.97
N ALA A 13 -19.02 0.04 14.02
CA ALA A 13 -18.87 1.48 14.06
C ALA A 13 -17.39 1.91 13.98
N ASP A 14 -16.50 1.22 14.70
CA ASP A 14 -15.05 1.48 14.64
C ASP A 14 -14.49 1.23 13.23
N ALA A 15 -14.98 0.17 12.58
CA ALA A 15 -14.48 -0.21 11.27
C ALA A 15 -14.89 0.73 10.16
N TYR A 16 -16.09 1.29 10.20
CA TYR A 16 -16.62 2.13 9.13
C TYR A 16 -16.60 3.64 9.46
N MET A 17 -16.08 4.01 10.63
CA MET A 17 -15.71 5.38 10.96
C MET A 17 -14.68 5.95 9.97
N ASN A 18 -14.93 7.17 9.48
CA ASN A 18 -13.99 7.91 8.64
C ASN A 18 -12.88 8.59 9.45
N SER A 19 -12.08 7.81 10.18
CA SER A 19 -10.97 8.31 10.99
C SER A 19 -9.80 7.33 10.97
N PRO A 20 -8.57 7.82 11.21
CA PRO A 20 -7.45 6.92 11.38
C PRO A 20 -7.65 6.10 12.66
N VAL A 21 -7.18 4.85 12.62
CA VAL A 21 -7.20 3.97 13.79
C VAL A 21 -5.78 3.55 14.12
N ARG A 22 -5.48 3.54 15.42
CA ARG A 22 -4.27 2.95 15.98
C ARG A 22 -4.68 2.05 17.14
N CYS A 23 -4.53 0.75 16.98
CA CYS A 23 -5.01 -0.23 17.95
C CYS A 23 -4.10 -1.46 17.98
N GLY A 24 -4.22 -2.25 19.06
CA GLY A 24 -3.70 -3.62 19.04
C GLY A 24 -4.46 -4.46 18.02
N PHE A 25 -3.76 -5.42 17.42
CA PHE A 25 -4.31 -6.28 16.39
C PHE A 25 -4.14 -7.74 16.78
N LYS A 26 -5.21 -8.51 16.64
CA LYS A 26 -5.24 -9.96 16.77
C LYS A 26 -6.18 -10.54 15.73
N THR A 27 -5.73 -11.53 14.98
CA THR A 27 -6.57 -12.28 14.05
C THR A 27 -6.16 -13.75 14.01
N THR A 28 -7.06 -14.60 13.54
CA THR A 28 -6.75 -16.00 13.26
C THR A 28 -7.14 -16.31 11.83
N VAL A 29 -6.19 -16.77 11.02
CA VAL A 29 -6.40 -17.16 9.63
C VAL A 29 -5.95 -18.60 9.46
N GLY A 30 -6.84 -19.47 8.98
CA GLY A 30 -6.52 -20.88 8.76
C GLY A 30 -6.07 -21.64 10.03
N GLY A 31 -6.50 -21.19 11.22
CA GLY A 31 -6.09 -21.76 12.50
C GLY A 31 -4.77 -21.22 13.07
N VAL A 32 -4.07 -20.34 12.34
CA VAL A 32 -2.85 -19.67 12.82
C VAL A 32 -3.22 -18.29 13.37
N SER A 33 -2.75 -17.99 14.58
CA SER A 33 -3.00 -16.70 15.24
C SER A 33 -1.89 -15.71 14.95
N TYR A 34 -2.26 -14.49 14.58
CA TYR A 34 -1.35 -13.37 14.35
C TYR A 34 -1.70 -12.25 15.31
N ALA A 35 -0.68 -11.60 15.87
CA ALA A 35 -0.87 -10.50 16.79
C ALA A 35 0.20 -9.43 16.60
N ALA A 36 -0.18 -8.19 16.83
CA ALA A 36 0.70 -7.03 16.81
C ALA A 36 0.26 -6.04 17.90
N GLU A 37 1.21 -5.48 18.64
CA GLU A 37 0.92 -4.53 19.72
C GLU A 37 0.21 -3.28 19.20
N THR A 38 0.57 -2.84 18.00
CA THR A 38 -0.03 -1.68 17.36
C THR A 38 -0.07 -1.87 15.85
N VAL A 39 -1.19 -1.57 15.24
CA VAL A 39 -1.32 -1.34 13.80
C VAL A 39 -1.82 0.08 13.58
N HIS A 40 -1.49 0.66 12.43
CA HIS A 40 -2.02 1.96 12.02
C HIS A 40 -2.74 1.81 10.68
N LEU A 41 -3.98 2.27 10.65
CA LEU A 41 -4.78 2.38 9.44
C LEU A 41 -5.15 3.84 9.27
N SER A 42 -4.87 4.41 8.11
CA SER A 42 -5.30 5.76 7.77
C SER A 42 -6.83 5.84 7.70
N ALA A 43 -7.36 7.05 7.71
CA ALA A 43 -8.79 7.25 7.50
C ALA A 43 -9.20 6.74 6.10
N PRO A 44 -10.38 6.10 5.97
CA PRO A 44 -10.91 5.66 4.67
C PRO A 44 -10.87 6.74 3.59
N TYR A 45 -11.18 8.01 3.93
CA TYR A 45 -11.13 9.10 2.93
C TYR A 45 -9.72 9.34 2.38
N ILE A 46 -8.66 9.12 3.17
CA ILE A 46 -7.28 9.25 2.69
C ILE A 46 -7.01 8.18 1.65
N TYR A 47 -7.36 6.92 1.93
CA TYR A 47 -7.20 5.84 0.96
C TYR A 47 -8.02 6.06 -0.31
N ALA A 48 -9.24 6.59 -0.20
CA ALA A 48 -10.06 6.94 -1.36
C ALA A 48 -9.40 8.03 -2.21
N ARG A 49 -8.92 9.12 -1.58
CA ARG A 49 -8.21 10.21 -2.29
C ARG A 49 -6.94 9.72 -2.97
N VAL A 50 -6.15 8.86 -2.30
CA VAL A 50 -4.94 8.29 -2.87
C VAL A 50 -5.32 7.38 -4.05
N ALA A 51 -6.28 6.47 -3.89
CA ALA A 51 -6.69 5.56 -4.96
C ALA A 51 -7.21 6.30 -6.21
N GLU A 52 -8.01 7.35 -6.02
CA GLU A 52 -8.50 8.20 -7.11
C GLU A 52 -7.35 8.91 -7.83
N ALA A 53 -6.47 9.59 -7.08
CA ALA A 53 -5.36 10.33 -7.65
C ALA A 53 -4.29 9.45 -8.30
N MET A 54 -4.25 8.16 -7.96
CA MET A 54 -3.33 7.18 -8.54
C MET A 54 -3.82 6.60 -9.86
N GLU A 55 -4.99 6.97 -10.41
CA GLU A 55 -5.40 6.60 -11.78
C GLU A 55 -5.18 5.10 -12.07
N LEU A 56 -5.75 4.26 -11.20
CA LEU A 56 -5.54 2.82 -11.17
C LEU A 56 -6.33 2.13 -12.28
N GLU A 57 -5.68 1.29 -13.08
CA GLU A 57 -6.32 0.49 -14.13
C GLU A 57 -5.91 -0.98 -14.02
N PRO A 58 -6.78 -1.93 -14.43
CA PRO A 58 -6.43 -3.33 -14.46
C PRO A 58 -5.16 -3.63 -15.28
N GLY A 59 -4.32 -4.53 -14.77
CA GLY A 59 -3.03 -4.90 -15.37
C GLY A 59 -1.82 -4.11 -14.86
N MET A 60 -2.02 -3.09 -14.03
CA MET A 60 -0.92 -2.31 -13.44
C MET A 60 -0.19 -3.05 -12.31
N SER A 61 1.07 -2.69 -12.12
CA SER A 61 1.91 -3.08 -11.00
C SER A 61 1.95 -1.98 -9.95
N PHE A 62 1.81 -2.36 -8.68
CA PHE A 62 1.74 -1.45 -7.55
C PHE A 62 2.73 -1.80 -6.45
N LEU A 63 3.39 -0.80 -5.88
CA LEU A 63 4.21 -0.92 -4.67
C LEU A 63 3.63 -0.09 -3.52
N ASN A 64 3.35 -0.73 -2.40
CA ASN A 64 2.94 -0.11 -1.14
C ASN A 64 4.11 -0.12 -0.14
N VAL A 65 4.69 1.04 0.17
CA VAL A 65 5.76 1.18 1.16
C VAL A 65 5.17 1.63 2.50
N GLY A 66 5.47 0.88 3.57
CA GLY A 66 4.74 0.98 4.84
C GLY A 66 3.39 0.30 4.73
N ALA A 67 3.37 -0.91 4.17
CA ALA A 67 2.14 -1.62 3.84
C ALA A 67 1.31 -2.03 5.08
N GLY A 68 1.92 -2.03 6.27
CA GLY A 68 1.31 -2.51 7.51
C GLY A 68 0.74 -3.92 7.34
N ILE A 69 -0.46 -4.12 7.87
CA ILE A 69 -1.22 -5.38 7.77
C ILE A 69 -1.96 -5.56 6.42
N GLY A 70 -1.65 -4.74 5.42
CA GLY A 70 -2.11 -4.97 4.04
C GLY A 70 -3.49 -4.45 3.67
N TYR A 71 -4.19 -3.71 4.54
CA TYR A 71 -5.56 -3.21 4.24
C TYR A 71 -5.62 -2.37 2.95
N PHE A 72 -4.75 -1.37 2.82
CA PHE A 72 -4.74 -0.55 1.61
C PHE A 72 -4.31 -1.37 0.38
N SER A 73 -3.35 -2.28 0.53
CA SER A 73 -2.97 -3.22 -0.52
C SER A 73 -4.16 -4.08 -1.00
N SER A 74 -5.07 -4.49 -0.11
CA SER A 74 -6.27 -5.24 -0.50
C SER A 74 -7.27 -4.39 -1.30
N ILE A 75 -7.43 -3.10 -0.97
CA ILE A 75 -8.24 -2.16 -1.77
C ILE A 75 -7.65 -2.04 -3.18
N ILE A 76 -6.34 -1.79 -3.26
CA ILE A 76 -5.63 -1.66 -4.53
C ILE A 76 -5.72 -2.97 -5.34
N ALA A 77 -5.50 -4.12 -4.70
CA ALA A 77 -5.57 -5.41 -5.36
C ALA A 77 -6.95 -5.68 -5.96
N HIS A 78 -8.02 -5.28 -5.27
CA HIS A 78 -9.37 -5.38 -5.81
C HIS A 78 -9.57 -4.52 -7.06
N ILE A 79 -9.14 -3.26 -7.03
CA ILE A 79 -9.27 -2.31 -8.16
C ILE A 79 -8.47 -2.80 -9.38
N LEU A 80 -7.24 -3.27 -9.16
CA LEU A 80 -6.33 -3.68 -10.24
C LEU A 80 -6.66 -5.05 -10.84
N GLY A 81 -7.42 -5.90 -10.15
CA GLY A 81 -7.87 -7.19 -10.67
C GLY A 81 -6.76 -8.24 -10.87
N LYS A 82 -7.16 -9.44 -11.34
CA LYS A 82 -6.36 -10.69 -11.29
C LYS A 82 -5.06 -10.69 -12.11
N THR A 83 -4.94 -9.84 -13.11
CA THR A 83 -3.76 -9.77 -14.00
C THR A 83 -2.66 -8.84 -13.47
N SER A 84 -2.86 -8.30 -12.27
CA SER A 84 -2.01 -7.29 -11.67
C SER A 84 -1.16 -7.85 -10.53
N ALA A 85 -0.14 -7.09 -10.13
CA ALA A 85 0.73 -7.41 -9.00
C ALA A 85 0.75 -6.24 -8.00
N VAL A 86 0.51 -6.56 -6.72
CA VAL A 86 0.59 -5.60 -5.61
C VAL A 86 1.66 -6.09 -4.64
N HIS A 87 2.76 -5.35 -4.55
CA HIS A 87 3.82 -5.64 -3.60
C HIS A 87 3.73 -4.70 -2.40
N GLY A 88 3.93 -5.24 -1.20
CA GLY A 88 4.01 -4.48 0.05
C GLY A 88 5.39 -4.63 0.68
N ILE A 89 5.95 -3.52 1.17
CA ILE A 89 7.15 -3.51 2.00
C ILE A 89 6.78 -2.91 3.35
N GLU A 90 7.16 -3.59 4.41
CA GLU A 90 6.89 -3.17 5.78
C GLU A 90 8.10 -3.54 6.65
N ILE A 91 8.51 -2.65 7.56
CA ILE A 91 9.73 -2.87 8.36
C ILE A 91 9.50 -3.95 9.44
N ARG A 92 8.24 -4.15 9.79
CA ARG A 92 7.78 -5.07 10.84
C ARG A 92 7.35 -6.42 10.26
N ALA A 93 8.15 -7.45 10.54
CA ALA A 93 7.92 -8.80 10.04
C ALA A 93 6.59 -9.42 10.53
N ASP A 94 6.21 -9.15 11.79
CA ASP A 94 4.93 -9.58 12.37
C ASP A 94 3.73 -9.06 11.57
N LEU A 95 3.80 -7.83 11.07
CA LEU A 95 2.78 -7.25 10.20
C LEU A 95 2.77 -7.87 8.80
N CYS A 96 3.94 -8.16 8.23
CA CYS A 96 4.05 -8.82 6.92
C CYS A 96 3.41 -10.21 6.92
N GLU A 97 3.69 -11.01 7.95
CA GLU A 97 3.13 -12.35 8.08
C GLU A 97 1.60 -12.32 8.16
N ALA A 98 1.05 -11.43 9.00
CA ALA A 98 -0.39 -11.21 9.10
C ALA A 98 -0.99 -10.69 7.78
N ALA A 99 -0.32 -9.76 7.11
CA ALA A 99 -0.75 -9.19 5.84
C ALA A 99 -0.83 -10.27 4.75
N GLN A 100 0.16 -11.16 4.68
CA GLN A 100 0.16 -12.26 3.72
C GLN A 100 -1.01 -13.22 3.97
N ALA A 101 -1.23 -13.62 5.22
CA ALA A 101 -2.35 -14.51 5.57
C ALA A 101 -3.72 -13.90 5.23
N LEU A 102 -3.93 -12.62 5.59
CA LEU A 102 -5.16 -11.90 5.25
C LEU A 102 -5.36 -11.74 3.74
N ALA A 103 -4.27 -11.51 3.00
CA ALA A 103 -4.29 -11.37 1.55
C ALA A 103 -4.64 -12.68 0.84
N ASP A 104 -4.13 -13.81 1.32
CA ASP A 104 -4.44 -15.14 0.78
C ASP A 104 -5.92 -15.48 1.00
N GLU A 105 -6.44 -15.24 2.21
CA GLU A 105 -7.86 -15.42 2.53
C GLU A 105 -8.78 -14.47 1.71
N PHE A 106 -8.36 -13.22 1.51
CA PHE A 106 -9.08 -12.27 0.66
C PHE A 106 -9.11 -12.73 -0.80
N SER A 107 -7.99 -13.17 -1.34
CA SER A 107 -7.87 -13.61 -2.74
C SER A 107 -8.61 -14.91 -3.01
N ALA A 108 -8.83 -15.75 -2.00
CA ALA A 108 -9.65 -16.96 -2.11
C ALA A 108 -11.14 -16.67 -2.36
N THR A 109 -11.64 -15.51 -1.94
CA THR A 109 -13.06 -15.15 -2.00
C THR A 109 -13.36 -13.96 -2.89
N THR A 110 -12.33 -13.19 -3.28
CA THR A 110 -12.47 -11.96 -4.05
C THR A 110 -11.54 -11.98 -5.27
N PRO A 111 -12.05 -11.71 -6.48
CA PRO A 111 -11.21 -11.39 -7.64
C PRO A 111 -10.31 -10.19 -7.34
N ALA A 112 -9.00 -10.44 -7.20
CA ALA A 112 -8.02 -9.42 -6.84
C ALA A 112 -6.66 -9.74 -7.44
N ALA A 113 -5.80 -8.73 -7.51
CA ALA A 113 -4.40 -8.84 -7.88
C ALA A 113 -3.64 -9.76 -6.92
N ARG A 114 -2.57 -10.39 -7.41
CA ARG A 114 -1.66 -11.14 -6.53
C ARG A 114 -0.97 -10.15 -5.59
N MET A 115 -1.10 -10.40 -4.28
CA MET A 115 -0.42 -9.64 -3.24
C MET A 115 0.81 -10.38 -2.72
N THR A 116 1.88 -9.66 -2.43
CA THR A 116 3.09 -10.21 -1.80
C THR A 116 3.68 -9.19 -0.85
N PHE A 117 3.96 -9.59 0.39
CA PHE A 117 4.53 -8.71 1.41
C PHE A 117 5.95 -9.15 1.78
N VAL A 118 6.86 -8.18 1.90
CA VAL A 118 8.26 -8.42 2.25
C VAL A 118 8.63 -7.56 3.45
N ALA A 119 9.18 -8.22 4.48
CA ALA A 119 9.73 -7.53 5.64
C ALA A 119 11.06 -6.86 5.27
N GLY A 120 11.18 -5.56 5.48
CA GLY A 120 12.43 -4.84 5.25
C GLY A 120 12.31 -3.33 5.14
N ASN A 121 13.47 -2.69 5.05
CA ASN A 121 13.56 -1.26 4.78
C ASN A 121 13.46 -1.02 3.26
N ALA A 122 12.45 -0.26 2.82
CA ALA A 122 12.24 0.05 1.40
C ALA A 122 13.42 0.81 0.76
N PHE A 123 14.24 1.50 1.55
CA PHE A 123 15.46 2.15 1.07
C PHE A 123 16.59 1.17 0.70
N HIS A 124 16.43 -0.12 1.02
CA HIS A 124 17.37 -1.18 0.63
C HIS A 124 16.98 -1.84 -0.71
N LEU A 125 15.92 -1.39 -1.37
CA LEU A 125 15.58 -1.87 -2.72
C LEU A 125 16.72 -1.56 -3.69
N ASN A 126 17.08 -2.56 -4.50
CA ASN A 126 18.11 -2.45 -5.51
C ASN A 126 17.53 -1.82 -6.78
N LEU A 127 17.94 -0.58 -7.04
CA LEU A 127 17.46 0.22 -8.17
C LEU A 127 17.88 -0.32 -9.55
N GLY A 128 18.81 -1.28 -9.63
CA GLY A 128 19.25 -1.91 -10.87
C GLY A 128 18.62 -3.27 -11.17
N THR A 129 18.05 -3.95 -10.16
CA THR A 129 17.52 -5.32 -10.33
C THR A 129 16.07 -5.48 -9.90
N ASN A 130 15.54 -4.62 -9.02
CA ASN A 130 14.13 -4.63 -8.73
C ASN A 130 13.32 -4.15 -9.95
N MET A 131 12.13 -4.70 -10.12
CA MET A 131 11.21 -4.26 -11.15
C MET A 131 10.79 -2.80 -10.96
N LEU A 132 10.38 -2.18 -12.05
CA LEU A 132 9.69 -0.89 -12.04
C LEU A 132 8.18 -1.08 -11.90
N TYR A 133 7.53 -0.17 -11.19
CA TYR A 133 6.10 -0.18 -10.91
C TYR A 133 5.36 0.91 -11.68
N ASP A 134 4.11 0.65 -12.06
CA ASP A 134 3.25 1.67 -12.64
C ASP A 134 2.82 2.69 -11.57
N ARG A 135 2.70 2.23 -10.32
CA ARG A 135 2.16 2.99 -9.19
C ARG A 135 2.95 2.69 -7.92
N ILE A 136 3.39 3.72 -7.21
CA ILE A 136 4.05 3.58 -5.91
C ILE A 136 3.36 4.49 -4.90
N TYR A 137 2.91 3.91 -3.79
CA TYR A 137 2.44 4.63 -2.62
C TYR A 137 3.43 4.51 -1.46
N VAL A 138 3.82 5.64 -0.86
CA VAL A 138 4.72 5.68 0.32
C VAL A 138 3.93 6.14 1.53
N GLY A 139 3.35 5.20 2.28
CA GLY A 139 2.44 5.47 3.40
C GLY A 139 3.10 5.81 4.74
N GLY A 140 4.41 5.57 4.89
CA GLY A 140 5.13 5.74 6.15
C GLY A 140 5.49 7.17 6.55
N GLY A 141 5.27 8.16 5.68
CA GLY A 141 5.79 9.51 5.84
C GLY A 141 7.30 9.55 5.69
N VAL A 142 7.81 10.29 4.71
CA VAL A 142 9.26 10.36 4.46
C VAL A 142 9.69 11.79 4.12
N PRO A 143 10.96 12.18 4.35
CA PRO A 143 11.44 13.49 3.92
C PRO A 143 11.30 13.68 2.40
N ASN A 144 10.96 14.89 1.94
CA ASN A 144 10.76 15.19 0.52
C ASN A 144 11.94 14.78 -0.39
N HIS A 145 13.19 14.89 0.08
CA HIS A 145 14.37 14.52 -0.71
C HIS A 145 14.42 13.02 -1.08
N THR A 146 13.71 12.17 -0.34
CA THR A 146 13.66 10.72 -0.61
C THR A 146 12.78 10.36 -1.81
N ALA A 147 11.94 11.30 -2.31
CA ALA A 147 11.12 11.07 -3.50
C ALA A 147 11.97 10.66 -4.71
N GLN A 148 13.20 11.18 -4.84
CA GLN A 148 14.12 10.83 -5.92
C GLN A 148 14.50 9.35 -5.92
N PHE A 149 14.63 8.74 -4.73
CA PHE A 149 14.90 7.31 -4.62
C PHE A 149 13.72 6.50 -5.18
N PHE A 150 12.49 6.80 -4.75
CA PHE A 150 11.31 6.05 -5.18
C PHE A 150 10.95 6.30 -6.64
N LYS A 151 11.15 7.52 -7.18
CA LYS A 151 10.95 7.83 -8.61
C LYS A 151 11.75 6.90 -9.53
N ARG A 152 12.93 6.45 -9.11
CA ARG A 152 13.76 5.50 -9.88
C ARG A 152 13.18 4.09 -9.95
N LEU A 153 12.18 3.77 -9.14
CA LEU A 153 11.44 2.51 -9.17
C LEU A 153 10.11 2.63 -9.92
N VAL A 154 9.78 3.82 -10.44
CA VAL A 154 8.53 4.06 -11.17
C VAL A 154 8.79 3.90 -12.68
N ARG A 155 7.88 3.24 -13.38
CA ARG A 155 7.90 3.16 -14.85
C ARG A 155 7.72 4.53 -15.48
N PRO A 156 8.24 4.78 -16.69
CA PRO A 156 7.88 5.98 -17.42
C PRO A 156 6.36 6.07 -17.64
N GLY A 157 5.76 7.22 -17.33
CA GLY A 157 4.31 7.44 -17.27
C GLY A 157 3.64 6.97 -15.96
N GLY A 158 4.40 6.43 -15.01
CA GLY A 158 3.89 5.96 -13.73
C GLY A 158 3.74 7.07 -12.68
N ILE A 159 3.13 6.73 -11.55
CA ILE A 159 2.80 7.68 -10.47
C ILE A 159 3.46 7.29 -9.16
N LEU A 160 4.14 8.24 -8.52
CA LEU A 160 4.57 8.19 -7.13
C LEU A 160 3.65 9.08 -6.28
N MET A 161 3.13 8.56 -5.18
CA MET A 161 2.30 9.32 -4.25
C MET A 161 2.61 8.97 -2.79
N GLY A 162 2.46 9.92 -1.88
CA GLY A 162 2.52 9.66 -0.45
C GLY A 162 2.66 10.93 0.38
N PRO A 163 2.58 10.86 1.72
CA PRO A 163 3.06 11.90 2.60
C PRO A 163 4.59 12.10 2.47
N PHE A 164 4.98 13.23 1.88
CA PHE A 164 6.37 13.67 1.80
C PHE A 164 6.53 14.98 2.57
N SER A 165 7.30 14.91 3.65
CA SER A 165 7.27 15.88 4.74
C SER A 165 5.83 16.01 5.28
N ASP A 166 5.21 17.19 5.21
CA ASP A 166 3.89 17.46 5.80
C ASP A 166 2.75 17.51 4.76
N GLU A 167 3.03 17.16 3.50
CA GLU A 167 2.08 17.25 2.40
C GLU A 167 1.90 15.90 1.70
N LEU A 168 0.65 15.57 1.35
CA LEU A 168 0.37 14.50 0.40
C LEU A 168 0.78 15.00 -0.99
N ARG A 169 1.79 14.36 -1.59
CA ARG A 169 2.33 14.77 -2.90
C ARG A 169 2.12 13.70 -3.95
N LYS A 170 1.95 14.13 -5.21
CA LYS A 170 1.88 13.28 -6.40
C LYS A 170 2.96 13.72 -7.38
N TRP A 171 3.68 12.75 -7.94
CA TRP A 171 4.54 12.96 -9.11
C TRP A 171 4.17 11.96 -10.19
N VAL A 172 4.10 12.45 -11.42
CA VAL A 172 4.07 11.61 -12.63
C VAL A 172 5.49 11.54 -13.16
N VAL A 173 6.01 10.34 -13.40
CA VAL A 173 7.33 10.19 -14.03
C VAL A 173 7.16 10.35 -15.55
N PRO A 174 7.87 11.27 -16.22
CA PRO A 174 7.68 11.51 -17.64
C PRO A 174 8.03 10.29 -18.48
N LYS A 175 7.34 10.12 -19.62
CA LYS A 175 7.78 9.16 -20.64
C LYS A 175 9.02 9.72 -21.38
N PRO A 176 9.86 8.86 -21.99
CA PRO A 176 11.00 9.34 -22.77
C PRO A 176 10.55 10.31 -23.87
N GLY A 177 11.14 11.50 -23.89
CA GLY A 177 10.81 12.56 -24.86
C GLY A 177 9.65 13.49 -24.45
N GLU A 178 8.97 13.24 -23.33
CA GLU A 178 7.96 14.15 -22.77
C GLU A 178 8.60 15.11 -21.75
N PRO A 179 8.14 16.36 -21.65
CA PRO A 179 8.60 17.28 -20.62
C PRO A 179 8.23 16.78 -19.22
N GLU A 180 9.02 17.15 -18.21
CA GLU A 180 8.66 16.91 -16.80
C GLU A 180 7.27 17.48 -16.51
N PRO A 181 6.31 16.66 -16.05
CA PRO A 181 4.98 17.14 -15.73
C PRO A 181 5.05 18.09 -14.53
N ARG A 182 4.23 19.14 -14.56
CA ARG A 182 4.14 20.09 -13.44
C ARG A 182 3.68 19.34 -12.20
N GLU A 183 4.36 19.55 -11.08
CA GLU A 183 3.97 19.02 -9.77
C GLU A 183 2.55 19.54 -9.44
N THR A 184 1.59 18.63 -9.30
CA THR A 184 0.23 18.95 -8.88
C THR A 184 0.09 18.66 -7.39
N ARG A 185 -0.46 19.64 -6.66
CA ARG A 185 -0.80 19.51 -5.24
C ARG A 185 -2.17 18.86 -5.07
#